data_AF-A0A2G4FR79-F1
#
_entry.id   AF-A0A2G4FR79-F1
#
_cell.length_a   1.000
_cell.length_b   1.000
_cell.length_c   1.000
_cell.angle_alpha   90.00
_cell.angle_beta   90.00
_cell.angle_gamma   90.00
#
_symmetry.space_group_name_H-M   'P 1'
#
loop_
_entity.id
_entity.type
_entity.pdbx_description
1 polymer ?
#
loop_
_entity_poly.entity_id
_entity_poly.type
_entity_poly.pdbx_seq_one_letter_code
_entity_poly.pdbx_strand_id
1 'polypeptide(L)'
;MKKSSLLSVVMMIVFGGFVFLFQEVAGQGPMGFSVGLKKDRLEILFATKKVADFVFADPKILRPYFSNLLLPSGFKVTRNHPPIAATDAIDHDTMHPGIWLAFGDISGTDFWRNKGRIEHLKFVEEPKAGMDLIVFATESRLLTEAGKEICKMRNNIQMRARPSGYLLVWDATLKSDDADFSFGDQEEMGFGARVATALTEKASGVITSSVGLKSAKTTWGRGASWCDYSSTKESKEGITLMASPLNFRESWWHNRDYGVFVANPFGRSAMKQGAKSLHTVKKGESFRIVFGAMLHEGEGYDAAKEFQYFSELAK
;
A
#
# COMPACT_ATOMS: atom_id res chain seq x y z
N MET A 1 -22.22 -32.18 -18.86
CA MET A 1 -21.59 -32.39 -17.54
C MET A 1 -20.31 -33.20 -17.71
N LYS A 2 -19.14 -32.55 -17.74
CA LYS A 2 -17.85 -33.26 -17.71
C LYS A 2 -17.37 -33.28 -16.25
N LYS A 3 -17.30 -34.47 -15.64
CA LYS A 3 -16.68 -34.68 -14.33
C LYS A 3 -15.16 -34.60 -14.50
N SER A 4 -14.49 -33.67 -13.82
CA SER A 4 -13.03 -33.68 -13.67
C SER A 4 -12.65 -34.78 -12.68
N SER A 5 -11.89 -35.79 -13.09
CA SER A 5 -11.30 -36.76 -12.17
C SER A 5 -10.06 -36.15 -11.52
N LEU A 6 -10.04 -36.05 -10.19
CA LEU A 6 -8.80 -35.85 -9.43
C LEU A 6 -7.89 -37.07 -9.64
N LEU A 7 -6.62 -36.81 -9.94
CA LEU A 7 -5.57 -37.83 -9.96
C LEU A 7 -5.14 -38.07 -8.51
N SER A 8 -5.49 -39.22 -7.93
CA SER A 8 -5.06 -39.60 -6.57
C SER A 8 -3.77 -40.40 -6.65
N VAL A 9 -2.72 -39.97 -5.94
CA VAL A 9 -1.51 -40.77 -5.74
C VAL A 9 -1.68 -41.55 -4.43
N VAL A 10 -1.48 -42.86 -4.47
CA VAL A 10 -1.54 -43.73 -3.28
C VAL A 10 -0.12 -44.14 -2.94
N MET A 11 0.36 -43.74 -1.76
CA MET A 11 1.65 -44.18 -1.24
C MET A 11 1.43 -45.25 -0.18
N MET A 12 2.11 -46.40 -0.33
CA MET A 12 1.94 -47.56 0.53
C MET A 12 3.19 -47.71 1.39
N ILE A 13 3.04 -47.58 2.71
CA ILE A 13 4.12 -47.80 3.68
C ILE A 13 3.73 -49.02 4.53
N VAL A 14 4.62 -50.02 4.59
CA VAL A 14 4.42 -51.23 5.38
C VAL A 14 5.32 -51.19 6.61
N PHE A 15 4.72 -51.21 7.81
CA PHE A 15 5.42 -51.43 9.07
C PHE A 15 4.60 -52.43 9.91
N GLY A 16 5.22 -53.53 10.35
CA GLY A 16 4.63 -54.42 11.35
C GLY A 16 3.32 -55.12 10.95
N GLY A 17 3.13 -55.51 9.69
CA GLY A 17 2.02 -56.35 9.27
C GLY A 17 0.65 -55.66 9.14
N PHE A 18 0.58 -54.34 9.37
CA PHE A 18 -0.61 -53.54 9.07
C PHE A 18 -0.35 -52.67 7.82
N VAL A 19 -1.25 -52.75 6.84
CA VAL A 19 -1.26 -51.86 5.67
C VAL A 19 -2.05 -50.61 6.05
N PHE A 20 -1.38 -49.47 6.14
CA PHE A 20 -2.04 -48.17 6.23
C PHE A 20 -2.13 -47.55 4.83
N LEU A 21 -3.35 -47.44 4.30
CA LEU A 21 -3.63 -46.68 3.10
C LEU A 21 -3.73 -45.20 3.49
N PHE A 22 -2.69 -44.43 3.19
CA PHE A 22 -2.77 -42.97 3.25
C PHE A 22 -3.28 -42.45 1.91
N GLN A 23 -4.46 -41.84 1.94
CA GLN A 23 -5.02 -41.14 0.81
C GLN A 23 -4.60 -39.67 0.93
N GLU A 24 -3.63 -39.25 0.12
CA GLU A 24 -3.30 -37.83 0.01
C GLU A 24 -4.39 -37.16 -0.84
N VAL A 25 -5.43 -36.65 -0.16
CA VAL A 25 -6.34 -35.72 -0.81
C VAL A 25 -5.53 -34.45 -1.02
N ALA A 26 -5.21 -34.14 -2.28
CA ALA A 26 -4.76 -32.80 -2.66
C ALA A 26 -5.88 -31.83 -2.26
N GLY A 27 -5.82 -31.32 -1.02
CA GLY A 27 -6.76 -30.33 -0.53
C GLY A 27 -6.66 -29.13 -1.45
N GLN A 28 -7.81 -28.64 -1.93
CA GLN A 28 -7.85 -27.33 -2.55
C GLN A 28 -7.23 -26.36 -1.54
N GLY A 29 -6.15 -25.68 -1.94
CA GLY A 29 -5.50 -24.68 -1.10
C GLY A 29 -6.50 -23.63 -0.61
N PRO A 30 -6.14 -22.81 0.38
CA PRO A 30 -7.05 -21.79 0.91
C PRO A 30 -7.65 -20.97 -0.23
N MET A 31 -8.99 -20.93 -0.28
CA MET A 31 -9.77 -20.25 -1.35
C MET A 31 -9.79 -18.72 -1.22
N GLY A 32 -9.41 -18.19 -0.05
CA GLY A 32 -9.37 -16.76 0.25
C GLY A 32 -7.96 -16.26 0.52
N PHE A 33 -7.85 -15.24 1.38
CA PHE A 33 -6.57 -14.75 1.84
C PHE A 33 -5.85 -15.78 2.71
N SER A 34 -4.53 -15.79 2.61
CA SER A 34 -3.63 -16.45 3.55
C SER A 34 -2.36 -15.62 3.74
N VAL A 35 -1.61 -15.92 4.80
CA VAL A 35 -0.38 -15.19 5.13
C VAL A 35 0.79 -16.09 5.43
N GLY A 36 1.98 -15.60 5.12
CA GLY A 36 3.25 -16.14 5.59
C GLY A 36 4.02 -15.06 6.35
N LEU A 37 4.16 -15.20 7.67
CA LEU A 37 5.00 -14.29 8.46
C LEU A 37 6.47 -14.71 8.32
N LYS A 38 7.32 -13.77 7.94
CA LYS A 38 8.78 -13.87 7.93
C LYS A 38 9.36 -12.91 8.96
N LYS A 39 10.69 -12.95 9.13
CA LYS A 39 11.41 -12.06 10.07
C LYS A 39 11.22 -10.57 9.75
N ASP A 40 11.04 -10.23 8.49
CA ASP A 40 11.12 -8.86 7.97
C ASP A 40 9.85 -8.40 7.24
N ARG A 41 8.94 -9.34 6.92
CA ARG A 41 7.74 -9.08 6.13
C ARG A 41 6.60 -10.04 6.45
N LEU A 42 5.39 -9.59 6.14
CA LEU A 42 4.20 -10.40 6.03
C LEU A 42 3.88 -10.63 4.55
N GLU A 43 3.97 -11.87 4.11
CA GLU A 43 3.57 -12.28 2.77
C GLU A 43 2.05 -12.43 2.72
N ILE A 44 1.38 -11.76 1.77
CA ILE A 44 -0.07 -11.83 1.59
C ILE A 44 -0.37 -12.57 0.29
N LEU A 45 -1.21 -13.59 0.37
CA LEU A 45 -1.65 -14.40 -0.75
C LEU A 45 -3.18 -14.42 -0.82
N PHE A 46 -3.72 -14.68 -2.02
CA PHE A 46 -5.13 -14.95 -2.25
C PHE A 46 -5.26 -16.15 -3.18
N ALA A 47 -6.04 -17.16 -2.79
CA ALA A 47 -6.18 -18.41 -3.54
C ALA A 47 -4.80 -18.99 -3.95
N THR A 48 -3.88 -19.05 -2.97
CA THR A 48 -2.46 -19.47 -3.08
C THR A 48 -1.55 -18.63 -3.99
N LYS A 49 -2.07 -17.62 -4.67
CA LYS A 49 -1.27 -16.68 -5.48
C LYS A 49 -0.79 -15.50 -4.63
N LYS A 50 0.43 -15.05 -4.85
CA LYS A 50 0.99 -13.86 -4.19
C LYS A 50 0.18 -12.62 -4.57
N VAL A 51 -0.15 -11.79 -3.57
CA VAL A 51 -0.79 -10.48 -3.76
C VAL A 51 0.17 -9.35 -3.43
N ALA A 52 0.83 -9.41 -2.27
CA ALA A 52 1.75 -8.35 -1.83
C ALA A 52 2.71 -8.85 -0.75
N ASP A 53 3.78 -8.08 -0.52
CA ASP A 53 4.61 -8.14 0.67
C ASP A 53 4.39 -6.88 1.51
N PHE A 54 3.93 -7.01 2.76
CA PHE A 54 4.05 -5.93 3.74
C PHE A 54 5.40 -6.04 4.46
N VAL A 55 6.36 -5.23 4.04
CA VAL A 55 7.71 -5.22 4.61
C VAL A 55 7.72 -4.26 5.79
N PHE A 56 8.11 -4.76 6.96
CA PHE A 56 8.16 -3.98 8.21
C PHE A 56 9.57 -3.82 8.76
N ALA A 57 10.56 -4.52 8.22
CA ALA A 57 11.97 -4.29 8.48
C ALA A 57 12.78 -4.39 7.18
N ASP A 58 13.52 -3.33 6.84
CA ASP A 58 14.42 -3.30 5.68
C ASP A 58 15.71 -2.54 6.05
N PRO A 59 16.89 -3.00 5.62
CA PRO A 59 18.17 -2.38 5.98
C PRO A 59 18.40 -1.01 5.32
N LYS A 60 17.70 -0.69 4.23
CA LYS A 60 17.88 0.55 3.43
C LYS A 60 16.66 1.46 3.46
N ILE A 61 15.45 0.90 3.55
CA ILE A 61 14.20 1.65 3.62
C ILE A 61 13.72 1.63 5.06
N LEU A 62 13.85 2.78 5.72
CA LEU A 62 13.74 2.84 7.18
C LEU A 62 12.30 3.05 7.66
N ARG A 63 11.33 2.46 6.96
CA ARG A 63 9.90 2.54 7.24
C ARG A 63 9.14 1.33 6.68
N PRO A 64 7.95 0.98 7.20
CA PRO A 64 7.12 -0.06 6.61
C PRO A 64 6.53 0.35 5.25
N TYR A 65 6.31 -0.63 4.37
CA TYR A 65 5.72 -0.42 3.04
C TYR A 65 5.13 -1.71 2.47
N PHE A 66 4.32 -1.59 1.42
CA PHE A 66 3.95 -2.71 0.57
C PHE A 66 4.82 -2.74 -0.69
N SER A 67 5.21 -3.93 -1.12
CA SER A 67 5.97 -4.13 -2.35
C SER A 67 5.48 -5.36 -3.12
N ASN A 68 5.94 -5.49 -4.37
CA ASN A 68 5.64 -6.62 -5.25
C ASN A 68 4.14 -6.90 -5.40
N LEU A 69 3.36 -5.84 -5.61
CA LEU A 69 1.91 -6.00 -5.68
C LEU A 69 1.45 -6.57 -7.01
N LEU A 70 0.61 -7.59 -6.94
CA LEU A 70 0.13 -8.40 -8.05
C LEU A 70 -1.39 -8.40 -8.08
N LEU A 71 -1.94 -8.30 -9.29
CA LEU A 71 -3.36 -8.44 -9.57
C LEU A 71 -3.76 -9.92 -9.71
N PRO A 72 -5.07 -10.26 -9.68
CA PRO A 72 -5.54 -11.65 -9.86
C PRO A 72 -5.03 -12.32 -11.14
N SER A 73 -4.91 -11.56 -12.24
CA SER A 73 -4.28 -12.00 -13.49
C SER A 73 -2.81 -12.41 -13.36
N GLY A 74 -2.13 -12.00 -12.29
CA GLY A 74 -0.69 -12.10 -12.12
C GLY A 74 0.08 -10.88 -12.64
N PHE A 75 -0.61 -9.86 -13.16
CA PHE A 75 0.03 -8.60 -13.56
C PHE A 75 0.65 -7.90 -12.36
N LYS A 76 1.93 -7.51 -12.48
CA LYS A 76 2.64 -6.75 -11.44
C LYS A 76 2.35 -5.27 -11.59
N VAL A 77 1.61 -4.71 -10.64
CA VAL A 77 1.06 -3.35 -10.76
C VAL A 77 1.99 -2.26 -10.22
N THR A 78 2.89 -2.61 -9.29
CA THR A 78 3.98 -1.73 -8.85
C THR A 78 5.29 -2.03 -9.55
N ARG A 79 6.22 -1.07 -9.62
CA ARG A 79 7.59 -1.29 -10.09
C ARG A 79 8.23 -2.45 -9.33
N ASN A 80 9.17 -3.15 -9.96
CA ASN A 80 9.96 -4.14 -9.23
C ASN A 80 10.65 -3.50 -8.03
N HIS A 81 10.67 -4.25 -6.93
CA HIS A 81 11.39 -3.88 -5.72
C HIS A 81 12.23 -5.06 -5.26
N PRO A 82 13.57 -4.98 -5.34
CA PRO A 82 14.35 -3.85 -5.90
C PRO A 82 14.12 -3.65 -7.41
N PRO A 83 14.38 -2.44 -7.96
CA PRO A 83 14.30 -2.20 -9.41
C PRO A 83 15.25 -3.11 -10.20
N ILE A 84 14.80 -3.60 -11.36
CA ILE A 84 15.60 -4.46 -12.24
C ILE A 84 16.21 -3.61 -13.35
N ALA A 85 17.54 -3.58 -13.45
CA ALA A 85 18.24 -2.90 -14.53
C ALA A 85 17.78 -3.43 -15.90
N ALA A 86 17.72 -2.54 -16.91
CA ALA A 86 17.12 -2.76 -18.24
C ALA A 86 15.58 -2.81 -18.31
N THR A 87 14.89 -3.10 -17.21
CA THR A 87 13.42 -3.08 -17.15
C THR A 87 12.89 -1.80 -16.50
N ASP A 88 13.54 -1.37 -15.42
CA ASP A 88 13.08 -0.27 -14.58
C ASP A 88 14.10 0.87 -14.56
N ALA A 89 13.60 2.08 -14.32
CA ALA A 89 14.46 3.15 -13.83
C ALA A 89 15.03 2.73 -12.46
N ILE A 90 16.36 2.79 -12.33
CA ILE A 90 17.09 2.46 -11.09
C ILE A 90 17.12 3.62 -10.09
N ASP A 91 16.28 4.63 -10.31
CA ASP A 91 16.15 5.83 -9.49
C ASP A 91 15.34 5.56 -8.23
N HIS A 92 15.67 6.29 -7.16
CA HIS A 92 14.89 6.34 -5.93
C HIS A 92 14.54 4.93 -5.37
N ASP A 93 15.44 3.96 -5.54
CA ASP A 93 15.25 2.55 -5.15
C ASP A 93 15.02 2.38 -3.65
N THR A 94 15.55 3.29 -2.85
CA THR A 94 15.37 3.36 -1.39
C THR A 94 14.21 4.24 -0.93
N MET A 95 13.47 4.86 -1.86
CA MET A 95 12.38 5.79 -1.55
C MET A 95 11.03 5.38 -2.12
N HIS A 96 10.99 4.64 -3.24
CA HIS A 96 9.74 4.28 -3.93
C HIS A 96 9.57 2.75 -4.06
N PRO A 97 9.26 2.04 -2.95
CA PRO A 97 9.29 0.57 -2.90
C PRO A 97 8.02 -0.15 -3.37
N GLY A 98 6.95 0.58 -3.69
CA GLY A 98 5.64 0.01 -3.99
C GLY A 98 4.54 0.95 -3.53
N ILE A 99 3.86 0.65 -2.41
CA ILE A 99 2.91 1.55 -1.73
C ILE A 99 3.44 1.88 -0.33
N TRP A 100 3.40 3.15 0.09
CA TRP A 100 3.92 3.58 1.38
C TRP A 100 3.16 4.76 1.97
N LEU A 101 3.32 4.96 3.28
CA LEU A 101 2.99 6.21 3.98
C LEU A 101 4.30 6.78 4.54
N ALA A 102 4.70 7.97 4.09
CA ALA A 102 5.96 8.59 4.50
C ALA A 102 5.85 10.11 4.59
N PHE A 103 6.81 10.71 5.30
CA PHE A 103 6.74 12.11 5.68
C PHE A 103 8.10 12.78 5.52
N GLY A 104 8.25 13.69 4.56
CA GLY A 104 9.42 14.54 4.38
C GLY A 104 9.66 15.58 5.49
N ASP A 105 8.67 15.90 6.33
CA ASP A 105 8.87 16.80 7.48
C ASP A 105 7.90 16.47 8.63
N ILE A 106 8.38 15.76 9.64
CA ILE A 106 7.76 15.74 10.97
C ILE A 106 8.74 16.34 11.98
N SER A 107 8.38 17.51 12.52
CA SER A 107 9.21 18.28 13.45
C SER A 107 10.66 18.46 12.94
N GLY A 108 10.82 18.72 11.65
CA GLY A 108 12.12 18.91 10.99
C GLY A 108 12.82 17.62 10.54
N THR A 109 12.23 16.45 10.75
CA THR A 109 12.82 15.15 10.35
C THR A 109 12.18 14.61 9.07
N ASP A 110 13.03 14.17 8.13
CA ASP A 110 12.63 13.58 6.84
C ASP A 110 12.65 12.04 6.87
N PHE A 111 11.47 11.42 6.92
CA PHE A 111 11.27 9.98 6.85
C PHE A 111 11.10 9.46 5.41
N TRP A 112 10.87 10.34 4.44
CA TRP A 112 10.79 9.98 3.02
C TRP A 112 12.14 9.57 2.47
N ARG A 113 13.17 10.39 2.74
CA ARG A 113 14.57 10.21 2.31
C ARG A 113 15.41 9.42 3.32
N ASN A 114 14.76 8.70 4.23
CA ASN A 114 15.39 7.84 5.23
C ASN A 114 16.37 8.59 6.16
N LYS A 115 16.11 9.86 6.48
CA LYS A 115 16.86 10.61 7.52
C LYS A 115 16.29 10.35 8.91
N GLY A 116 14.99 10.16 9.02
CA GLY A 116 14.34 9.52 10.16
C GLY A 116 14.07 8.03 9.92
N ARG A 117 13.65 7.34 10.97
CA ARG A 117 13.22 5.94 10.94
C ARG A 117 11.82 5.79 11.49
N ILE A 118 10.91 5.21 10.72
CA ILE A 118 9.63 4.68 11.20
C ILE A 118 9.89 3.22 11.57
N GLU A 119 10.26 2.96 12.81
CA GLU A 119 10.65 1.63 13.26
C GLU A 119 9.41 0.83 13.66
N HIS A 120 9.17 -0.29 12.97
CA HIS A 120 8.16 -1.26 13.39
C HIS A 120 8.54 -1.88 14.74
N LEU A 121 7.61 -1.83 15.70
CA LEU A 121 7.80 -2.42 17.03
C LEU A 121 7.19 -3.81 17.11
N LYS A 122 5.93 -3.95 16.67
CA LYS A 122 5.15 -5.19 16.80
C LYS A 122 3.87 -5.15 15.97
N PHE A 123 3.29 -6.34 15.76
CA PHE A 123 1.87 -6.49 15.50
C PHE A 123 1.11 -6.28 16.82
N VAL A 124 0.26 -5.25 16.86
CA VAL A 124 -0.69 -5.06 17.98
C VAL A 124 -1.97 -5.87 17.77
N GLU A 125 -2.25 -6.24 16.52
CA GLU A 125 -3.20 -7.29 16.17
C GLU A 125 -2.55 -8.19 15.12
N GLU A 126 -2.47 -9.47 15.43
CA GLU A 126 -1.93 -10.48 14.52
C GLU A 126 -2.76 -10.57 13.23
N PRO A 127 -2.14 -10.92 12.09
CA PRO A 127 -2.84 -11.07 10.82
C PRO A 127 -3.94 -12.12 10.85
N LYS A 128 -5.17 -11.68 10.54
CA LYS A 128 -6.34 -12.54 10.41
C LYS A 128 -6.77 -12.54 8.96
N ALA A 129 -6.54 -13.65 8.27
CA ALA A 129 -6.90 -13.84 6.87
C ALA A 129 -8.20 -14.67 6.76
N GLY A 130 -9.13 -14.22 5.93
CA GLY A 130 -10.42 -14.84 5.68
C GLY A 130 -10.72 -14.95 4.18
N MET A 131 -11.98 -15.24 3.83
CA MET A 131 -12.37 -15.50 2.44
C MET A 131 -12.12 -14.30 1.52
N ASP A 132 -12.47 -13.11 1.96
CA ASP A 132 -12.47 -11.87 1.18
C ASP A 132 -11.76 -10.70 1.89
N LEU A 133 -11.22 -10.93 3.08
CA LEU A 133 -10.63 -9.91 3.93
C LEU A 133 -9.41 -10.45 4.67
N ILE A 134 -8.35 -9.65 4.70
CA ILE A 134 -7.28 -9.75 5.69
C ILE A 134 -7.22 -8.46 6.50
N VAL A 135 -7.09 -8.58 7.82
CA VAL A 135 -6.86 -7.46 8.74
C VAL A 135 -5.63 -7.72 9.62
N PHE A 136 -4.90 -6.67 9.95
CA PHE A 136 -3.86 -6.67 10.98
C PHE A 136 -3.61 -5.24 11.46
N ALA A 137 -2.97 -5.10 12.62
CA ALA A 137 -2.55 -3.80 13.11
C ALA A 137 -1.11 -3.83 13.60
N THR A 138 -0.38 -2.75 13.35
CA THR A 138 1.02 -2.59 13.74
C THR A 138 1.21 -1.34 14.58
N GLU A 139 2.24 -1.36 15.43
CA GLU A 139 2.74 -0.18 16.10
C GLU A 139 4.15 0.11 15.60
N SER A 140 4.45 1.38 15.36
CA SER A 140 5.78 1.88 15.02
C SER A 140 6.13 3.09 15.87
N ARG A 141 7.42 3.37 16.06
CA ARG A 141 7.90 4.64 16.60
C ARG A 141 8.65 5.43 15.54
N LEU A 142 8.47 6.74 15.54
CA LEU A 142 9.14 7.66 14.62
C LEU A 142 10.34 8.26 15.32
N LEU A 143 11.53 7.93 14.83
CA LEU A 143 12.80 8.37 15.37
C LEU A 143 13.48 9.38 14.44
N THR A 144 14.04 10.43 15.01
CA THR A 144 15.00 11.32 14.34
C THR A 144 16.26 10.57 13.92
N GLU A 145 17.12 11.18 13.09
CA GLU A 145 18.43 10.64 12.72
C GLU A 145 19.32 10.36 13.95
N ALA A 146 19.18 11.17 15.00
CA ALA A 146 19.88 11.02 16.27
C ALA A 146 19.23 9.98 17.23
N GLY A 147 18.18 9.27 16.79
CA GLY A 147 17.51 8.24 17.59
C GLY A 147 16.50 8.75 18.63
N LYS A 148 16.26 10.06 18.70
CA LYS A 148 15.20 10.63 19.55
C LYS A 148 13.82 10.27 18.99
N GLU A 149 12.94 9.73 19.83
CA GLU A 149 11.53 9.47 19.50
C GLU A 149 10.73 10.78 19.41
N ILE A 150 9.93 10.91 18.34
CA ILE A 150 9.02 12.03 18.11
C ILE A 150 7.61 11.65 18.56
N CYS A 151 7.11 10.53 18.05
CA CYS A 151 5.78 10.01 18.29
C CYS A 151 5.71 8.51 17.97
N LYS A 152 4.60 7.88 18.36
CA LYS A 152 4.22 6.54 17.91
C LYS A 152 3.15 6.63 16.84
N MET A 153 3.12 5.63 15.98
CA MET A 153 2.14 5.47 14.92
C MET A 153 1.53 4.07 15.00
N ARG A 154 0.22 3.99 15.25
CA ARG A 154 -0.56 2.76 15.08
C ARG A 154 -1.12 2.73 13.67
N ASN A 155 -0.91 1.63 12.96
CA ASN A 155 -1.54 1.38 11.66
C ASN A 155 -2.55 0.25 11.81
N ASN A 156 -3.81 0.49 11.44
CA ASN A 156 -4.79 -0.56 11.20
C ASN A 156 -4.89 -0.76 9.69
N ILE A 157 -4.56 -1.97 9.23
CA ILE A 157 -4.49 -2.32 7.82
C ILE A 157 -5.58 -3.34 7.51
N GLN A 158 -6.27 -3.13 6.40
CA GLN A 158 -7.12 -4.13 5.79
C GLN A 158 -6.86 -4.25 4.30
N MET A 159 -6.92 -5.47 3.76
CA MET A 159 -6.97 -5.71 2.33
C MET A 159 -8.17 -6.59 2.00
N ARG A 160 -8.98 -6.14 1.03
CA ARG A 160 -10.24 -6.78 0.64
C ARG A 160 -10.18 -7.26 -0.80
N ALA A 161 -10.69 -8.45 -1.05
CA ALA A 161 -10.97 -8.91 -2.40
C ALA A 161 -12.17 -8.12 -2.95
N ARG A 162 -12.05 -7.67 -4.19
CA ARG A 162 -13.06 -6.90 -4.92
C ARG A 162 -13.27 -7.55 -6.30
N PRO A 163 -14.43 -7.34 -6.96
CA PRO A 163 -14.67 -7.91 -8.28
C PRO A 163 -13.58 -7.58 -9.31
N SER A 164 -12.97 -6.41 -9.21
CA SER A 164 -11.92 -5.92 -10.11
C SER A 164 -10.51 -5.99 -9.53
N GLY A 165 -10.27 -6.63 -8.37
CA GLY A 165 -8.92 -6.72 -7.79
C GLY A 165 -8.90 -6.67 -6.26
N TYR A 166 -8.08 -5.79 -5.69
CA TYR A 166 -7.85 -5.73 -4.24
C TYR A 166 -7.87 -4.30 -3.71
N LEU A 167 -8.65 -4.04 -2.67
CA LEU A 167 -8.67 -2.76 -1.97
C LEU A 167 -7.85 -2.84 -0.69
N LEU A 168 -6.73 -2.13 -0.64
CA LEU A 168 -5.98 -1.85 0.58
C LEU A 168 -6.56 -0.59 1.25
N VAL A 169 -6.76 -0.63 2.56
CA VAL A 169 -7.03 0.55 3.39
C VAL A 169 -5.98 0.62 4.48
N TRP A 170 -5.39 1.81 4.63
CA TRP A 170 -4.37 2.12 5.61
C TRP A 170 -4.87 3.25 6.51
N ASP A 171 -5.24 2.90 7.74
CA ASP A 171 -5.66 3.83 8.79
C ASP A 171 -4.51 4.00 9.79
N ALA A 172 -3.91 5.19 9.78
CA ALA A 172 -2.78 5.52 10.64
C ALA A 172 -3.17 6.56 11.69
N THR A 173 -2.86 6.29 12.95
CA THR A 173 -3.02 7.24 14.06
C THR A 173 -1.66 7.52 14.70
N LEU A 174 -1.26 8.79 14.73
CA LEU A 174 -0.03 9.26 15.32
C LEU A 174 -0.29 9.98 16.65
N LYS A 175 0.53 9.71 17.65
CA LYS A 175 0.40 10.31 19.00
C LYS A 175 1.75 10.40 19.70
N SER A 176 1.95 11.46 20.48
CA SER A 176 3.06 11.58 21.43
C SER A 176 2.52 11.95 22.81
N ASP A 177 2.92 11.23 23.84
CA ASP A 177 2.59 11.55 25.23
C ASP A 177 3.70 12.39 25.90
N ASP A 178 4.80 12.63 25.20
CA ASP A 178 5.97 13.34 25.74
C ASP A 178 5.94 14.84 25.40
N ALA A 179 5.67 15.19 24.13
CA ALA A 179 5.71 16.56 23.64
C ALA A 179 4.80 16.78 22.41
N ASP A 180 4.56 18.05 22.07
CA ASP A 180 3.99 18.44 20.78
C ASP A 180 4.90 17.98 19.63
N PHE A 181 4.30 17.66 18.49
CA PHE A 181 5.02 17.46 17.23
C PHE A 181 4.24 18.09 16.07
N SER A 182 4.86 18.24 14.90
CA SER A 182 4.19 18.89 13.78
C SER A 182 4.53 18.27 12.44
N PHE A 183 3.57 18.30 11.51
CA PHE A 183 3.79 18.02 10.09
C PHE A 183 4.03 19.33 9.37
N GLY A 184 5.17 19.41 8.65
CA GLY A 184 5.57 20.60 7.92
C GLY A 184 4.96 20.73 6.53
N ASP A 185 5.63 21.51 5.69
CA ASP A 185 5.24 21.79 4.32
C ASP A 185 6.31 21.26 3.37
N GLN A 186 6.10 20.05 2.86
CA GLN A 186 7.00 19.38 1.91
C GLN A 186 6.22 18.68 0.80
N GLU A 187 6.83 18.62 -0.39
CA GLU A 187 6.27 17.93 -1.56
C GLU A 187 6.20 16.41 -1.31
N GLU A 188 7.27 15.85 -0.74
CA GLU A 188 7.42 14.41 -0.50
C GLU A 188 6.84 13.97 0.86
N MET A 189 5.52 14.08 0.99
CA MET A 189 4.76 13.65 2.17
C MET A 189 3.43 12.99 1.77
N GLY A 190 3.00 11.99 2.54
CA GLY A 190 1.68 11.37 2.42
C GLY A 190 1.72 9.93 1.92
N PHE A 191 0.60 9.51 1.35
CA PHE A 191 0.36 8.14 0.91
C PHE A 191 0.67 8.01 -0.57
N GLY A 192 1.71 7.25 -0.90
CA GLY A 192 2.29 7.20 -2.24
C GLY A 192 2.36 5.80 -2.81
N ALA A 193 2.40 5.74 -4.14
CA ALA A 193 2.70 4.52 -4.86
C ALA A 193 3.65 4.74 -6.04
N ARG A 194 4.33 3.67 -6.44
CA ARG A 194 5.21 3.58 -7.61
C ARG A 194 4.70 2.49 -8.54
N VAL A 195 4.03 2.87 -9.61
CA VAL A 195 3.47 1.94 -10.59
C VAL A 195 4.57 1.22 -11.38
N ALA A 196 4.22 0.06 -11.96
CA ALA A 196 5.09 -0.67 -12.85
C ALA A 196 5.50 0.18 -14.07
N THR A 197 6.71 -0.05 -14.60
CA THR A 197 7.27 0.75 -15.70
C THR A 197 6.32 0.85 -16.91
N ALA A 198 5.63 -0.25 -17.25
CA ALA A 198 4.65 -0.28 -18.34
C ALA A 198 3.42 0.62 -18.11
N LEU A 199 3.06 0.88 -16.85
CA LEU A 199 1.95 1.73 -16.43
C LEU A 199 2.35 3.21 -16.27
N THR A 200 3.60 3.57 -16.51
CA THR A 200 4.00 4.98 -16.45
C THR A 200 3.47 5.74 -17.66
N GLU A 201 3.23 7.04 -17.51
CA GLU A 201 2.84 7.96 -18.59
C GLU A 201 3.95 8.08 -19.64
N LYS A 202 5.20 7.94 -19.22
CA LYS A 202 6.33 7.79 -20.16
C LYS A 202 6.25 6.53 -21.02
N ALA A 203 5.47 5.54 -20.61
CA ALA A 203 5.20 4.32 -21.36
C ALA A 203 3.79 4.37 -21.97
N SER A 204 2.82 3.68 -21.36
CA SER A 204 1.46 3.54 -21.90
C SER A 204 0.35 3.85 -20.90
N GLY A 205 0.70 4.28 -19.70
CA GLY A 205 -0.28 4.59 -18.67
C GLY A 205 -0.80 6.01 -18.75
N VAL A 206 -1.85 6.27 -17.97
CA VAL A 206 -2.45 7.59 -17.81
C VAL A 206 -2.78 7.82 -16.35
N ILE A 207 -2.54 9.05 -15.87
CA ILE A 207 -3.08 9.50 -14.59
C ILE A 207 -4.43 10.16 -14.84
N THR A 208 -5.47 9.76 -14.10
CA THR A 208 -6.79 10.40 -14.10
C THR A 208 -7.20 10.75 -12.68
N SER A 209 -7.58 12.00 -12.44
CA SER A 209 -8.09 12.45 -11.12
C SER A 209 -9.61 12.37 -11.03
N SER A 210 -10.12 12.33 -9.81
CA SER A 210 -11.56 12.42 -9.49
C SER A 210 -12.28 13.64 -10.07
N VAL A 211 -11.56 14.71 -10.39
CA VAL A 211 -12.09 15.94 -11.00
C VAL A 211 -11.91 15.98 -12.52
N GLY A 212 -11.53 14.85 -13.14
CA GLY A 212 -11.43 14.69 -14.59
C GLY A 212 -10.13 15.18 -15.23
N LEU A 213 -9.18 15.74 -14.46
CA LEU A 213 -7.86 16.10 -14.97
C LEU A 213 -7.06 14.84 -15.31
N LYS A 214 -6.28 14.90 -16.40
CA LYS A 214 -5.49 13.79 -16.92
C LYS A 214 -4.04 14.18 -17.20
N SER A 215 -3.10 13.27 -16.92
CA SER A 215 -1.63 13.44 -16.91
C SER A 215 -1.05 13.88 -15.58
N ALA A 216 0.20 13.51 -15.33
CA ALA A 216 0.99 13.97 -14.20
C ALA A 216 1.10 15.50 -14.17
N LYS A 217 1.32 16.13 -15.34
CA LYS A 217 1.50 17.58 -15.44
C LYS A 217 0.28 18.35 -14.94
N THR A 218 -0.92 17.98 -15.37
CA THR A 218 -2.13 18.74 -15.03
C THR A 218 -2.70 18.36 -13.67
N THR A 219 -2.40 17.17 -13.16
CA THR A 219 -2.85 16.71 -11.85
C THR A 219 -1.89 17.13 -10.72
N TRP A 220 -0.62 17.42 -11.02
CA TRP A 220 0.34 17.85 -10.03
C TRP A 220 -0.14 19.11 -9.27
N GLY A 221 -0.09 19.05 -7.94
CA GLY A 221 -0.48 20.15 -7.07
C GLY A 221 -1.99 20.32 -6.90
N ARG A 222 -2.82 19.62 -7.69
CA ARG A 222 -4.28 19.80 -7.66
C ARG A 222 -4.92 19.01 -6.53
N GLY A 223 -6.01 19.52 -5.98
CA GLY A 223 -6.87 18.80 -5.05
C GLY A 223 -7.76 17.78 -5.79
N ALA A 224 -7.89 16.59 -5.23
CA ALA A 224 -8.79 15.55 -5.72
C ALA A 224 -8.97 14.48 -4.64
N SER A 225 -10.13 13.82 -4.60
CA SER A 225 -10.42 12.74 -3.64
C SER A 225 -9.63 11.47 -3.93
N TRP A 226 -9.34 11.21 -5.20
CA TRP A 226 -8.52 10.11 -5.69
C TRP A 226 -7.83 10.47 -7.00
N CYS A 227 -6.71 9.80 -7.27
CA CYS A 227 -6.10 9.72 -8.58
C CYS A 227 -5.82 8.26 -8.92
N ASP A 228 -6.17 7.91 -10.15
CA ASP A 228 -5.90 6.63 -10.77
C ASP A 228 -4.67 6.72 -11.67
N TYR A 229 -3.79 5.72 -11.63
CA TYR A 229 -2.68 5.57 -12.56
C TYR A 229 -2.72 4.17 -13.16
N SER A 230 -3.17 4.09 -14.41
CA SER A 230 -3.57 2.82 -15.03
C SER A 230 -3.26 2.76 -16.51
N SER A 231 -3.32 1.54 -17.04
CA SER A 231 -3.24 1.22 -18.46
C SER A 231 -4.39 1.88 -19.23
N THR A 232 -4.11 2.40 -20.42
CA THR A 232 -5.16 2.90 -21.33
C THR A 232 -5.88 1.78 -22.10
N LYS A 233 -5.51 0.52 -21.86
CA LYS A 233 -6.11 -0.66 -22.51
C LYS A 233 -7.41 -1.06 -21.80
N GLU A 234 -8.24 -1.86 -22.46
CA GLU A 234 -9.48 -2.42 -21.91
C GLU A 234 -9.27 -3.22 -20.61
N SER A 235 -8.08 -3.80 -20.46
CA SER A 235 -7.66 -4.54 -19.26
C SER A 235 -7.50 -3.68 -18.01
N LYS A 236 -7.42 -2.34 -18.14
CA LYS A 236 -7.42 -1.34 -17.06
C LYS A 236 -6.44 -1.60 -15.91
N GLU A 237 -5.37 -2.36 -16.08
CA GLU A 237 -4.46 -2.65 -14.96
C GLU A 237 -3.91 -1.35 -14.36
N GLY A 238 -4.02 -1.19 -13.04
CA GLY A 238 -3.63 0.06 -12.41
C GLY A 238 -3.82 0.12 -10.90
N ILE A 239 -3.49 1.29 -10.34
CA ILE A 239 -3.69 1.60 -8.94
C ILE A 239 -4.42 2.94 -8.85
N THR A 240 -5.53 2.96 -8.11
CA THR A 240 -6.13 4.21 -7.63
C THR A 240 -5.78 4.43 -6.17
N LEU A 241 -5.11 5.54 -5.89
CA LEU A 241 -4.92 6.01 -4.52
C LEU A 241 -6.07 6.93 -4.14
N MET A 242 -6.51 6.83 -2.89
CA MET A 242 -7.68 7.52 -2.36
C MET A 242 -7.34 8.14 -1.01
N ALA A 243 -7.82 9.35 -0.77
CA ALA A 243 -7.73 10.00 0.54
C ALA A 243 -9.12 10.03 1.18
N SER A 244 -9.22 9.64 2.45
CA SER A 244 -10.49 9.73 3.17
C SER A 244 -10.98 11.18 3.23
N PRO A 245 -12.27 11.44 2.98
CA PRO A 245 -12.86 12.77 3.16
C PRO A 245 -12.85 13.22 4.63
N LEU A 246 -12.61 12.31 5.58
CA LEU A 246 -12.49 12.59 7.00
C LEU A 246 -11.07 12.94 7.44
N ASN A 247 -10.09 12.87 6.54
CA ASN A 247 -8.78 13.45 6.82
C ASN A 247 -8.94 14.96 7.07
N PHE A 248 -8.05 15.52 7.90
CA PHE A 248 -8.11 16.95 8.28
C PHE A 248 -8.09 17.94 7.09
N ARG A 249 -7.73 17.46 5.89
CA ARG A 249 -7.70 18.22 4.65
C ARG A 249 -7.77 17.30 3.43
N GLU A 250 -8.35 17.82 2.35
CA GLU A 250 -8.18 17.23 1.01
C GLU A 250 -6.69 17.15 0.63
N SER A 251 -6.31 16.07 -0.05
CA SER A 251 -4.95 15.89 -0.52
C SER A 251 -4.69 16.63 -1.83
N TRP A 252 -3.53 17.24 -1.93
CA TRP A 252 -2.94 17.64 -3.20
C TRP A 252 -2.07 16.52 -3.75
N TRP A 253 -1.97 16.44 -5.07
CA TRP A 253 -1.39 15.27 -5.72
C TRP A 253 0.03 15.52 -6.23
N HIS A 254 1.03 14.84 -5.64
CA HIS A 254 2.41 14.86 -6.12
C HIS A 254 2.60 13.80 -7.20
N ASN A 255 2.15 14.12 -8.42
CA ASN A 255 2.12 13.18 -9.53
C ASN A 255 3.29 13.40 -10.48
N ARG A 256 3.88 12.31 -10.94
CA ARG A 256 5.03 12.31 -11.84
C ARG A 256 4.84 11.33 -12.99
N ASP A 257 5.21 11.77 -14.18
CA ASP A 257 5.11 11.01 -15.44
C ASP A 257 5.95 9.72 -15.44
N TYR A 258 6.98 9.68 -14.61
CA TYR A 258 7.87 8.53 -14.44
C TYR A 258 7.33 7.49 -13.45
N GLY A 259 6.11 7.63 -12.90
CA GLY A 259 5.41 6.55 -12.20
C GLY A 259 5.19 6.71 -10.69
N VAL A 260 5.61 7.82 -10.08
CA VAL A 260 5.24 8.13 -8.68
C VAL A 260 3.98 8.99 -8.67
N PHE A 261 3.10 8.71 -7.72
CA PHE A 261 1.96 9.57 -7.40
C PHE A 261 1.61 9.43 -5.92
N VAL A 262 1.25 10.56 -5.29
CA VAL A 262 1.14 10.67 -3.82
C VAL A 262 -0.02 11.57 -3.43
N ALA A 263 -0.87 11.10 -2.53
CA ALA A 263 -1.86 11.91 -1.85
C ALA A 263 -1.21 12.65 -0.67
N ASN A 264 -1.02 13.97 -0.80
CA ASN A 264 -0.33 14.81 0.17
C ASN A 264 -1.28 15.89 0.76
N PRO A 265 -1.80 15.71 1.98
CA PRO A 265 -2.62 16.74 2.64
C PRO A 265 -1.79 17.83 3.35
N PHE A 266 -0.45 17.73 3.37
CA PHE A 266 0.44 18.57 4.17
C PHE A 266 1.08 19.70 3.38
N GLY A 267 1.69 19.42 2.22
CA GLY A 267 2.54 20.34 1.46
C GLY A 267 1.84 21.48 0.74
N ARG A 268 1.10 22.36 1.42
CA ARG A 268 0.29 23.42 0.77
C ARG A 268 1.13 24.35 -0.10
N SER A 269 2.19 24.94 0.44
CA SER A 269 3.06 25.85 -0.28
C SER A 269 3.92 25.12 -1.29
N ALA A 270 4.48 23.96 -0.92
CA ALA A 270 5.26 23.09 -1.80
C ALA A 270 4.46 22.70 -3.07
N MET A 271 3.15 22.50 -2.91
CA MET A 271 2.22 22.17 -4.00
C MET A 271 1.61 23.41 -4.69
N LYS A 272 2.09 24.61 -4.36
CA LYS A 272 1.64 25.91 -4.91
C LYS A 272 0.15 26.20 -4.66
N GLN A 273 -0.38 25.77 -3.51
CA GLN A 273 -1.79 25.90 -3.12
C GLN A 273 -2.02 26.92 -1.99
N GLY A 274 -1.03 27.75 -1.68
CA GLY A 274 -1.16 28.87 -0.74
C GLY A 274 0.01 28.99 0.23
N ALA A 275 -0.26 29.58 1.39
CA ALA A 275 0.75 29.80 2.43
C ALA A 275 1.32 28.49 2.99
N LYS A 276 2.52 28.56 3.58
CA LYS A 276 3.19 27.43 4.22
C LYS A 276 2.27 26.78 5.27
N SER A 277 2.10 25.47 5.16
CA SER A 277 1.34 24.64 6.09
C SER A 277 2.20 24.26 7.30
N LEU A 278 1.55 24.17 8.46
CA LEU A 278 2.09 23.54 9.65
C LEU A 278 0.92 22.94 10.40
N HIS A 279 0.93 21.63 10.62
CA HIS A 279 -0.09 20.96 11.41
C HIS A 279 0.53 20.45 12.71
N THR A 280 0.24 21.10 13.82
CA THR A 280 0.73 20.70 15.15
C THR A 280 -0.25 19.74 15.80
N VAL A 281 0.26 18.64 16.34
CA VAL A 281 -0.46 17.71 17.22
C VAL A 281 0.02 17.98 18.63
N LYS A 282 -0.90 18.31 19.54
CA LYS A 282 -0.53 18.60 20.92
C LYS A 282 -0.19 17.33 21.67
N LYS A 283 0.68 17.45 22.67
CA LYS A 283 0.98 16.37 23.61
C LYS A 283 -0.32 15.73 24.11
N GLY A 284 -0.40 14.41 24.01
CA GLY A 284 -1.55 13.60 24.43
C GLY A 284 -2.68 13.51 23.40
N GLU A 285 -2.68 14.32 22.33
CA GLU A 285 -3.66 14.24 21.24
C GLU A 285 -3.28 13.19 20.19
N SER A 286 -4.31 12.63 19.56
CA SER A 286 -4.16 11.68 18.46
C SER A 286 -4.48 12.37 17.14
N PHE A 287 -3.66 12.11 16.12
CA PHE A 287 -3.88 12.56 14.76
C PHE A 287 -4.07 11.36 13.83
N ARG A 288 -5.29 11.21 13.30
CA ARG A 288 -5.69 10.10 12.42
C ARG A 288 -5.71 10.55 10.97
N ILE A 289 -5.15 9.72 10.09
CA ILE A 289 -5.18 9.85 8.63
C ILE A 289 -5.47 8.49 8.00
N VAL A 290 -6.39 8.46 7.04
CA VAL A 290 -6.84 7.22 6.37
C VAL A 290 -6.72 7.37 4.87
N PHE A 291 -6.11 6.37 4.24
CA PHE A 291 -5.92 6.28 2.80
C PHE A 291 -6.31 4.91 2.27
N GLY A 292 -6.59 4.85 0.97
CA GLY A 292 -6.91 3.63 0.26
C GLY A 292 -6.06 3.46 -0.99
N ALA A 293 -5.76 2.22 -1.36
CA ALA A 293 -5.21 1.88 -2.66
C ALA A 293 -6.03 0.74 -3.27
N MET A 294 -6.73 1.03 -4.36
CA MET A 294 -7.42 0.01 -5.14
C MET A 294 -6.50 -0.46 -6.25
N LEU A 295 -6.05 -1.69 -6.16
CA LEU A 295 -5.38 -2.42 -7.23
C LEU A 295 -6.47 -2.98 -8.12
N HIS A 296 -6.48 -2.61 -9.39
CA HIS A 296 -7.59 -2.97 -10.27
C HIS A 296 -7.15 -3.46 -11.64
N GLU A 297 -8.05 -4.26 -12.23
CA GLU A 297 -8.06 -4.71 -13.61
C GLU A 297 -9.50 -4.97 -14.08
N GLY A 298 -9.65 -5.09 -15.40
CA GLY A 298 -10.89 -5.45 -16.08
C GLY A 298 -11.86 -4.30 -16.29
N GLU A 299 -12.69 -4.44 -17.33
CA GLU A 299 -13.59 -3.39 -17.80
C GLU A 299 -14.59 -2.90 -16.75
N GLY A 300 -14.99 -3.79 -15.82
CA GLY A 300 -15.92 -3.50 -14.72
C GLY A 300 -15.38 -2.54 -13.65
N TYR A 301 -14.11 -2.18 -13.72
CA TYR A 301 -13.51 -1.22 -12.78
C TYR A 301 -14.08 0.19 -12.95
N ASP A 302 -14.47 0.78 -11.82
CA ASP A 302 -14.99 2.15 -11.68
C ASP A 302 -14.41 2.79 -10.40
N ALA A 303 -13.53 3.76 -10.58
CA ALA A 303 -12.85 4.45 -9.49
C ALA A 303 -13.81 5.19 -8.54
N ALA A 304 -14.91 5.75 -9.05
CA ALA A 304 -15.86 6.49 -8.22
C ALA A 304 -16.65 5.54 -7.30
N LYS A 305 -17.05 4.37 -7.79
CA LYS A 305 -17.73 3.35 -6.98
C LYS A 305 -16.80 2.76 -5.92
N GLU A 306 -15.55 2.45 -6.29
CA GLU A 306 -14.59 1.93 -5.31
C GLU A 306 -14.22 3.01 -4.28
N PHE A 307 -14.18 4.29 -4.66
CA PHE A 307 -14.00 5.40 -3.72
C PHE A 307 -15.18 5.53 -2.73
N GLN A 308 -16.42 5.37 -3.18
CA GLN A 308 -17.58 5.36 -2.29
C GLN A 308 -17.48 4.21 -1.28
N TYR A 309 -17.13 3.01 -1.74
CA TYR A 309 -16.95 1.84 -0.86
C TYR A 309 -15.80 2.06 0.15
N PHE A 310 -14.66 2.57 -0.31
CA PHE A 310 -13.56 2.98 0.56
C PHE A 310 -13.98 4.03 1.60
N SER A 311 -14.76 5.03 1.20
CA SER A 311 -15.19 6.12 2.09
C SER A 311 -16.07 5.63 3.24
N GLU A 312 -16.90 4.61 3.01
CA GLU A 312 -17.68 3.96 4.07
C GLU A 312 -16.78 3.18 5.05
N LEU A 313 -15.74 2.52 4.54
CA LEU A 313 -14.77 1.81 5.37
C LEU A 313 -13.84 2.74 6.16
N ALA A 314 -13.66 3.97 5.70
CA ALA A 314 -12.74 4.96 6.27
C ALA A 314 -13.38 5.83 7.37
N LYS A 315 -14.67 5.65 7.66
CA LYS A 315 -15.37 6.24 8.80
C LYS A 315 -14.82 5.64 10.10
#